data_AF-A0A7K1EXP3-F1
#
_entry.id   AF-A0A7K1EXP3-F1
#
_cell.length_a   1.000
_cell.length_b   1.000
_cell.length_c   1.000
_cell.angle_alpha   90.00
_cell.angle_beta   90.00
_cell.angle_gamma   90.00
#
_symmetry.space_group_name_H-M   'P 1'
#
loop_
_entity.id
_entity.type
_entity.pdbx_description
1 polymer ?
#
loop_
_entity_poly.entity_id
_entity_poly.type
_entity_poly.pdbx_seq_one_letter_code
_entity_poly.pdbx_strand_id
1 'polypeptide(L)'
;MKNDSANYKDDLALAHVLADLADSIALQRYQALDLVVTTKPDNTPVTDADRAVETAIREALAKHRPDDGLLGEEFGSDISGAKRYWVIDPIDGTKNFMRGVPTWACLIALVEVAADAAQEVVVGIASAPALSRRWFASKGAGAFVVFNGD
;
A
#
# COMPACT_ATOMS: atom_id res chain seq x y z
N MET A 1 25.42 23.34 7.15
CA MET A 1 25.39 22.45 5.98
C MET A 1 24.50 21.26 6.30
N LYS A 2 23.29 21.21 5.74
CA LYS A 2 22.45 20.00 5.74
C LYS A 2 21.94 19.86 4.31
N ASN A 3 22.62 19.04 3.52
CA ASN A 3 22.15 18.64 2.20
C ASN A 3 22.48 17.15 2.02
N ASP A 4 21.95 16.33 2.92
CA ASP A 4 21.67 14.94 2.61
C ASP A 4 20.23 14.95 2.11
N SER A 5 20.03 15.15 0.80
CA SER A 5 18.74 14.82 0.19
C SER A 5 18.57 13.32 0.35
N ALA A 6 17.85 12.89 1.38
CA ALA A 6 17.50 11.49 1.59
C ALA A 6 16.98 10.92 0.28
N ASN A 7 17.65 9.88 -0.21
CA ASN A 7 17.37 9.28 -1.50
C ASN A 7 16.47 8.07 -1.28
N TYR A 8 15.18 8.22 -1.58
CA TYR A 8 14.15 7.19 -1.37
C TYR A 8 14.04 6.19 -2.52
N LYS A 9 15.04 6.07 -3.40
CA LYS A 9 15.00 5.16 -4.56
C LYS A 9 14.77 3.71 -4.16
N ASP A 10 15.46 3.22 -3.15
CA ASP A 10 15.34 1.81 -2.72
C ASP A 10 13.99 1.54 -2.04
N ASP A 11 13.45 2.53 -1.33
CA ASP A 11 12.12 2.44 -0.73
C ASP A 11 11.01 2.50 -1.80
N LEU A 12 11.16 3.36 -2.80
CA LEU A 12 10.24 3.41 -3.93
C LEU A 12 10.31 2.11 -4.76
N ALA A 13 11.50 1.54 -4.97
CA ALA A 13 11.65 0.25 -5.63
C ALA A 13 10.96 -0.88 -4.83
N LEU A 14 11.10 -0.88 -3.51
CA LEU A 14 10.37 -1.82 -2.66
C LEU A 14 8.85 -1.60 -2.74
N ALA A 15 8.39 -0.35 -2.73
CA ALA A 15 6.97 -0.03 -2.87
C ALA A 15 6.37 -0.58 -4.17
N HIS A 16 7.13 -0.55 -5.28
CA HIS A 16 6.73 -1.20 -6.53
C HIS A 16 6.60 -2.72 -6.41
N VAL A 17 7.56 -3.38 -5.75
CA VAL A 17 7.50 -4.83 -5.51
C VAL A 17 6.28 -5.20 -4.65
N LEU A 18 5.98 -4.40 -3.62
CA LEU A 18 4.80 -4.60 -2.78
C LEU A 18 3.50 -4.38 -3.58
N ALA A 19 3.46 -3.38 -4.45
CA ALA A 19 2.33 -3.14 -5.33
C ALA A 19 2.14 -4.27 -6.36
N ASP A 20 3.21 -4.85 -6.90
CA ASP A 20 3.12 -6.01 -7.81
C ASP A 20 2.56 -7.25 -7.10
N LEU A 21 2.95 -7.46 -5.84
CA LEU A 21 2.41 -8.51 -4.99
C LEU A 21 0.91 -8.30 -4.72
N ALA A 22 0.53 -7.06 -4.36
CA ALA A 22 -0.86 -6.69 -4.15
C ALA A 22 -1.72 -6.88 -5.40
N ASP A 23 -1.23 -6.39 -6.55
CA ASP A 23 -1.91 -6.50 -7.85
C ASP A 23 -2.17 -7.97 -8.20
N SER A 24 -1.17 -8.84 -8.01
CA SER A 24 -1.31 -10.27 -8.33
C SER A 24 -2.40 -10.93 -7.50
N ILE A 25 -2.49 -10.65 -6.20
CA ILE A 25 -3.49 -11.24 -5.30
C ILE A 25 -4.87 -10.63 -5.58
N ALA A 26 -4.95 -9.29 -5.62
CA ALA A 26 -6.20 -8.58 -5.80
C ALA A 26 -6.87 -8.92 -7.14
N LEU A 27 -6.11 -9.00 -8.24
CA LEU A 27 -6.66 -9.38 -9.55
C LEU A 27 -7.17 -10.84 -9.58
N GLN A 28 -6.55 -11.76 -8.85
CA GLN A 28 -7.05 -13.15 -8.76
C GLN A 28 -8.40 -13.23 -8.05
N ARG A 29 -8.66 -12.33 -7.10
CA ARG A 29 -9.92 -12.28 -6.34
C ARG A 29 -10.98 -11.38 -6.97
N TYR A 30 -10.56 -10.41 -7.78
CA TYR A 30 -11.46 -9.51 -8.48
C TYR A 30 -12.40 -10.30 -9.41
N GLN A 31 -13.71 -10.13 -9.21
CA GLN A 31 -14.77 -10.89 -9.91
C GLN A 31 -14.77 -12.41 -9.66
N ALA A 32 -14.06 -12.91 -8.64
CA ALA A 32 -14.15 -14.32 -8.25
C ALA A 32 -15.56 -14.67 -7.76
N LEU A 33 -16.09 -15.82 -8.20
CA LEU A 33 -17.43 -16.28 -7.84
C LEU A 33 -17.57 -16.64 -6.35
N ASP A 34 -16.46 -16.98 -5.72
CA ASP A 34 -16.34 -17.37 -4.31
C ASP A 34 -15.70 -16.26 -3.45
N LEU A 35 -15.81 -14.99 -3.88
CA LEU A 35 -15.34 -13.86 -3.09
C LEU A 35 -16.04 -13.83 -1.73
N VAL A 36 -15.27 -13.92 -0.64
CA VAL A 36 -15.81 -13.89 0.71
C VAL A 36 -15.85 -12.44 1.17
N VAL A 37 -17.04 -11.97 1.53
CA VAL A 37 -17.26 -10.61 2.00
C VAL A 37 -17.74 -10.65 3.44
N THR A 38 -17.12 -9.86 4.29
CA THR A 38 -17.53 -9.62 5.67
C THR A 38 -17.69 -8.12 5.91
N THR A 39 -18.23 -7.73 7.05
CA THR A 39 -18.52 -6.33 7.38
C THR A 39 -17.77 -5.94 8.64
N LYS A 40 -17.05 -4.81 8.59
CA LYS A 40 -16.37 -4.20 9.75
C LYS A 40 -17.39 -3.58 10.72
N PRO A 41 -17.03 -3.28 11.98
CA PRO A 41 -17.95 -2.69 12.97
C PRO A 41 -18.60 -1.37 12.54
N ASP A 42 -17.96 -0.62 11.64
CA ASP A 42 -18.46 0.64 11.09
C ASP A 42 -19.36 0.46 9.83
N ASN A 43 -19.72 -0.78 9.50
CA ASN A 43 -20.51 -1.19 8.33
C ASN A 43 -19.81 -1.06 6.97
N THR A 44 -18.50 -0.84 6.94
CA THR A 44 -17.73 -0.94 5.70
C THR A 44 -17.48 -2.41 5.33
N PRO A 45 -17.54 -2.79 4.05
CA PRO A 45 -17.22 -4.16 3.63
C PRO A 45 -15.72 -4.40 3.63
N VAL A 46 -15.32 -5.64 3.90
CA VAL A 46 -13.96 -6.15 3.72
C VAL A 46 -14.04 -7.54 3.11
N THR A 47 -13.14 -7.83 2.18
CA THR A 47 -13.06 -9.12 1.49
C THR A 47 -11.91 -9.99 1.98
N ASP A 48 -11.91 -11.27 1.62
CA ASP A 48 -10.73 -12.11 1.82
C ASP A 48 -9.50 -11.64 1.03
N ALA A 49 -9.71 -10.88 -0.06
CA ALA A 49 -8.64 -10.27 -0.85
C ALA A 49 -7.90 -9.18 -0.06
N ASP A 50 -8.63 -8.32 0.66
CA ASP A 50 -8.05 -7.26 1.51
C ASP A 50 -7.07 -7.85 2.52
N ARG A 51 -7.55 -8.88 3.25
CA ARG A 51 -6.75 -9.58 4.26
C ARG A 51 -5.55 -10.29 3.64
N ALA A 52 -5.72 -10.96 2.50
CA ALA A 52 -4.64 -11.67 1.83
C ALA A 52 -3.54 -10.72 1.34
N VAL A 53 -3.91 -9.58 0.75
CA VAL A 53 -2.95 -8.55 0.32
C VAL A 53 -2.20 -7.97 1.51
N GLU A 54 -2.90 -7.60 2.60
CA GLU A 54 -2.23 -7.05 3.78
C GLU A 54 -1.29 -8.06 4.44
N THR A 55 -1.69 -9.34 4.55
CA THR A 55 -0.83 -10.41 5.06
C THR A 55 0.43 -10.57 4.22
N ALA A 56 0.31 -10.61 2.90
CA ALA A 56 1.44 -10.78 2.01
C ALA A 56 2.43 -9.59 2.08
N ILE A 57 1.90 -8.36 2.15
CA ILE A 57 2.73 -7.15 2.33
C ILE A 57 3.42 -7.15 3.70
N ARG A 58 2.70 -7.53 4.78
CA ARG A 58 3.26 -7.67 6.13
C ARG A 58 4.46 -8.62 6.14
N GLU A 59 4.32 -9.79 5.54
CA GLU A 59 5.39 -10.78 5.45
C GLU A 59 6.59 -10.27 4.62
N ALA A 60 6.32 -9.60 3.50
CA ALA A 60 7.35 -9.02 2.66
C ALA A 60 8.13 -7.91 3.39
N LEU A 61 7.44 -7.02 4.11
CA LEU A 61 8.06 -5.96 4.89
C LEU A 61 8.88 -6.51 6.07
N ALA A 62 8.35 -7.48 6.80
CA ALA A 62 9.09 -8.14 7.88
C ALA A 62 10.43 -8.74 7.41
N LYS A 63 10.51 -9.16 6.14
CA LYS A 63 11.73 -9.68 5.53
C LYS A 63 12.69 -8.58 5.04
N HIS A 64 12.19 -7.51 4.41
CA HIS A 64 13.02 -6.53 3.70
C HIS A 64 13.28 -5.23 4.49
N ARG A 65 12.44 -4.94 5.50
CA ARG A 65 12.45 -3.75 6.36
C ARG A 65 12.02 -4.12 7.79
N PRO A 66 12.73 -5.04 8.48
CA PRO A 66 12.34 -5.52 9.81
C PRO A 66 12.30 -4.42 10.89
N ASP A 67 12.97 -3.29 10.67
CA ASP A 67 13.02 -2.15 11.60
C ASP A 67 11.95 -1.08 11.31
N ASP A 68 11.26 -1.13 10.16
CA ASP A 68 10.17 -0.21 9.85
C ASP A 68 8.89 -0.68 10.53
N GLY A 69 8.11 0.25 11.08
CA GLY A 69 6.76 -0.03 11.57
C GLY A 69 5.77 -0.25 10.44
N LEU A 70 4.54 -0.65 10.78
CA LEU A 70 3.47 -0.85 9.81
C LEU A 70 2.09 -0.53 10.38
N LEU A 71 1.33 0.28 9.63
CA LEU A 71 -0.06 0.62 9.85
C LEU A 71 -0.87 0.07 8.67
N GLY A 72 -1.65 -0.98 8.90
CA GLY A 72 -2.56 -1.53 7.90
C GLY A 72 -4.01 -1.34 8.29
N GLU A 73 -4.90 -1.27 7.30
CA GLU A 73 -6.34 -1.09 7.50
C GLU A 73 -7.01 -2.28 8.21
N GLU A 74 -6.57 -3.52 7.94
CA GLU A 74 -7.27 -4.74 8.35
C GLU A 74 -6.78 -5.35 9.65
N PHE A 75 -5.48 -5.25 9.93
CA PHE A 75 -4.86 -5.84 11.13
C PHE A 75 -4.33 -4.79 12.13
N GLY A 76 -4.52 -3.51 11.84
CA GLY A 76 -4.13 -2.41 12.73
C GLY A 76 -2.65 -2.03 12.64
N SER A 77 -2.12 -1.42 13.70
CA SER A 77 -0.80 -0.80 13.69
C SER A 77 0.20 -1.40 14.67
N ASP A 78 1.45 -1.45 14.23
CA ASP A 78 2.63 -1.58 15.06
C ASP A 78 3.66 -0.52 14.62
N ILE A 79 3.52 0.69 15.15
CA ILE A 79 4.34 1.87 14.77
C ILE A 79 4.99 2.55 15.99
N SER A 80 4.84 1.96 17.18
CA SER A 80 5.32 2.58 18.43
C SER A 80 6.84 2.64 18.45
N GLY A 81 7.39 3.86 18.55
CA GLY A 81 8.84 4.09 18.57
C GLY A 81 9.54 3.89 17.23
N ALA A 82 8.79 3.60 16.16
CA ALA A 82 9.34 3.44 14.82
C ALA A 82 9.78 4.80 14.26
N LYS A 83 10.99 4.87 13.71
CA LYS A 83 11.47 6.08 13.00
C LYS A 83 10.86 6.25 11.63
N ARG A 84 10.38 5.14 11.06
CA ARG A 84 9.67 5.07 9.79
C ARG A 84 8.63 3.98 9.87
N TYR A 85 7.53 4.14 9.16
CA TYR A 85 6.52 3.09 9.06
C TYR A 85 5.79 3.12 7.72
N TRP A 86 5.33 1.95 7.30
CA TRP A 86 4.54 1.78 6.11
C TRP A 86 3.05 1.95 6.43
N VAL A 87 2.29 2.55 5.51
CA VAL A 87 0.84 2.66 5.58
C VAL A 87 0.24 1.93 4.40
N ILE A 88 -0.68 1.00 4.66
CA ILE A 88 -1.24 0.11 3.64
C ILE A 88 -2.77 0.15 3.70
N ASP A 89 -3.39 0.45 2.56
CA ASP A 89 -4.79 0.19 2.25
C ASP A 89 -4.81 -0.87 1.13
N PRO A 90 -5.16 -2.13 1.45
CA PRO A 90 -5.09 -3.22 0.49
C PRO A 90 -5.98 -3.02 -0.74
N ILE A 91 -7.21 -2.53 -0.55
CA ILE A 91 -8.20 -2.27 -1.61
C ILE A 91 -9.04 -1.04 -1.24
N ASP A 92 -8.53 0.13 -1.60
CA ASP A 92 -9.34 1.35 -1.59
C ASP A 92 -10.42 1.23 -2.66
N GLY A 93 -11.66 1.51 -2.27
CA GLY A 93 -12.84 1.32 -3.11
C GLY A 93 -13.39 -0.12 -3.11
N THR A 94 -13.34 -0.83 -1.99
CA THR A 94 -13.88 -2.21 -1.81
C THR A 94 -15.30 -2.39 -2.39
N LYS A 95 -16.18 -1.39 -2.28
CA LYS A 95 -17.54 -1.44 -2.88
C LYS A 95 -17.52 -1.54 -4.41
N ASN A 96 -16.57 -0.87 -5.07
CA ASN A 96 -16.37 -0.99 -6.52
C ASN A 96 -15.77 -2.35 -6.86
N PHE A 97 -14.76 -2.79 -6.10
CA PHE A 97 -14.13 -4.10 -6.23
C PHE A 97 -15.17 -5.23 -6.22
N MET A 98 -16.03 -5.26 -5.21
CA MET A 98 -17.10 -6.26 -5.06
C MET A 98 -18.13 -6.26 -6.19
N ARG A 99 -18.33 -5.12 -6.85
CA ARG A 99 -19.32 -4.95 -7.93
C ARG A 99 -18.73 -5.15 -9.32
N GLY A 100 -17.44 -5.49 -9.43
CA GLY A 100 -16.76 -5.59 -10.71
C GLY A 100 -16.60 -4.23 -11.41
N VAL A 101 -16.65 -3.12 -10.67
CA VAL A 101 -16.31 -1.79 -11.18
C VAL A 101 -14.79 -1.63 -11.06
N PRO A 102 -14.05 -1.22 -12.10
CA PRO A 102 -12.58 -1.28 -12.10
C PRO A 102 -11.92 -0.17 -11.27
N THR A 103 -12.70 0.76 -10.71
CA THR A 103 -12.20 1.91 -9.94
C THR A 103 -11.91 1.51 -8.49
N TRP A 104 -10.79 0.84 -8.27
CA TRP A 104 -10.20 0.49 -6.98
C TRP A 104 -8.67 0.48 -7.09
N ALA A 105 -7.96 0.58 -5.97
CA ALA A 105 -6.50 0.55 -5.95
C ALA A 105 -5.94 -0.01 -4.64
N CYS A 106 -4.73 -0.57 -4.69
CA CYS A 106 -3.91 -0.75 -3.49
C CYS A 106 -3.12 0.55 -3.24
N LEU A 107 -3.18 1.07 -2.01
CA LEU A 107 -2.43 2.26 -1.61
C LEU A 107 -1.33 1.87 -0.63
N ILE A 108 -0.10 2.27 -0.93
CA ILE A 108 1.07 2.00 -0.09
C ILE A 108 1.84 3.31 0.07
N ALA A 109 2.20 3.64 1.30
CA ALA A 109 3.02 4.80 1.61
C ALA A 109 4.09 4.47 2.64
N LEU A 110 5.19 5.21 2.60
CA LEU A 110 6.21 5.22 3.64
C LEU A 110 6.19 6.59 4.34
N VAL A 111 6.14 6.56 5.66
CA VAL A 111 6.17 7.75 6.51
C VAL A 111 7.47 7.75 7.30
N GLU A 112 8.15 8.90 7.36
CA GLU A 112 9.21 9.15 8.33
C GLU A 112 8.69 9.93 9.53
N VAL A 113 9.23 9.63 10.71
CA VAL A 113 8.93 10.29 11.98
C VAL A 113 10.17 11.03 12.45
N ALA A 114 10.10 12.35 12.47
CA ALA A 114 11.15 13.22 12.97
C ALA A 114 11.28 13.14 14.50
N ALA A 115 12.39 13.67 15.04
CA ALA A 115 12.68 13.63 16.47
C ALA A 115 11.68 14.42 17.33
N ASP A 116 10.99 15.40 16.75
CA ASP A 116 9.90 16.17 17.37
C ASP A 116 8.52 15.53 17.13
N ALA A 117 8.49 14.28 16.68
CA ALA A 117 7.31 13.52 16.29
C ALA A 117 6.54 14.07 15.08
N ALA A 118 7.09 15.03 14.33
CA ALA A 118 6.52 15.41 13.04
C ALA A 118 6.59 14.23 12.06
N GLN A 119 5.50 14.01 11.32
CA GLN A 119 5.39 12.90 10.37
C GLN A 119 5.36 13.44 8.94
N GLU A 120 6.05 12.76 8.03
CA GLU A 120 6.08 13.15 6.62
C GLU A 120 6.00 11.91 5.72
N VAL A 121 5.08 11.94 4.74
CA VAL A 121 5.01 10.91 3.69
C VAL A 121 6.15 11.14 2.70
N VAL A 122 7.03 10.16 2.57
CA VAL A 122 8.25 10.26 1.74
C VAL A 122 8.22 9.38 0.49
N VAL A 123 7.40 8.33 0.49
CA VAL A 123 7.10 7.48 -0.69
C VAL A 123 5.60 7.23 -0.71
N GLY A 124 5.01 7.23 -1.91
CA GLY A 124 3.62 6.84 -2.10
C GLY A 124 3.42 6.13 -3.44
N ILE A 125 2.56 5.13 -3.47
CA ILE A 125 2.12 4.41 -4.67
C ILE A 125 0.61 4.13 -4.56
N ALA A 126 -0.10 4.37 -5.65
CA ALA A 126 -1.48 3.95 -5.85
C ALA A 126 -1.51 3.04 -7.08
N SER A 127 -1.78 1.76 -6.88
CA SER A 127 -1.79 0.75 -7.94
C SER A 127 -3.22 0.33 -8.24
N ALA A 128 -3.72 0.68 -9.42
CA ALA A 128 -5.07 0.37 -9.90
C ALA A 128 -4.99 -0.59 -11.10
N PRO A 129 -4.72 -1.88 -10.87
CA PRO A 129 -4.42 -2.83 -11.95
C PRO A 129 -5.61 -3.06 -12.88
N ALA A 130 -6.86 -2.99 -12.38
CA ALA A 130 -8.06 -3.06 -13.21
C ALA A 130 -8.24 -1.84 -14.15
N LEU A 131 -7.54 -0.74 -13.90
CA LEU A 131 -7.45 0.43 -14.79
C LEU A 131 -6.14 0.45 -15.60
N SER A 132 -5.30 -0.58 -15.46
CA SER A 132 -3.94 -0.65 -16.02
C SER A 132 -3.11 0.59 -15.70
N ARG A 133 -3.28 1.15 -14.49
CA ARG A 133 -2.61 2.39 -14.06
C ARG A 133 -1.95 2.23 -12.71
N ARG A 134 -0.81 2.88 -12.57
CA ARG A 134 -0.13 3.03 -11.27
C ARG A 134 0.48 4.40 -11.18
N TRP A 135 0.19 5.10 -10.09
CA TRP A 135 0.78 6.39 -9.75
C TRP A 135 1.78 6.20 -8.63
N PHE A 136 2.90 6.91 -8.68
CA PHE A 136 3.90 6.82 -7.62
C PHE A 136 4.70 8.10 -7.51
N ALA A 137 5.25 8.33 -6.32
CA ALA A 137 6.06 9.49 -6.02
C ALA A 137 7.05 9.14 -4.90
N SER A 138 8.15 9.89 -4.88
CA SER A 138 8.98 10.00 -3.68
C SER A 138 9.44 11.43 -3.47
N LYS A 139 9.69 11.80 -2.22
CA LYS A 139 10.08 13.15 -1.83
C LYS A 139 11.34 13.58 -2.58
N GLY A 140 11.26 14.72 -3.26
CA GLY A 140 12.36 15.28 -4.05
C GLY A 140 12.57 14.66 -5.43
N ALA A 141 11.81 13.62 -5.81
CA ALA A 141 11.95 12.94 -7.10
C ALA A 141 10.79 13.19 -8.08
N GLY A 142 9.73 13.87 -7.64
CA GLY A 142 8.53 14.12 -8.45
C GLY A 142 7.46 13.03 -8.31
N ALA A 143 6.44 13.11 -9.16
CA ALA A 143 5.33 12.17 -9.22
C ALA A 143 5.11 11.71 -10.66
N PHE A 144 4.79 10.43 -10.83
CA PHE A 144 4.73 9.77 -12.12
C PHE A 144 3.49 8.88 -12.21
N VAL A 145 3.13 8.55 -13.44
CA VAL A 145 2.09 7.56 -13.75
C VAL A 145 2.63 6.64 -14.84
N VAL A 146 2.36 5.35 -14.70
CA VAL A 146 2.56 4.35 -15.76
C VAL A 146 1.20 3.81 -16.20
N PHE A 147 1.08 3.51 -17.48
CA PHE A 147 -0.09 2.90 -18.09
C PHE A 147 0.38 1.62 -18.80
N ASN A 148 -0.30 0.49 -18.56
CA ASN A 148 0.08 -0.83 -19.09
C ASN A 148 1.48 -1.36 -18.68
N GLY A 149 2.12 -0.79 -17.67
CA GLY A 149 3.43 -1.25 -17.18
C GLY A 149 4.65 -0.73 -17.95
N ASP A 150 4.45 0.23 -18.86
CA ASP A 150 5.51 0.98 -19.56
C ASP A 150 5.88 2.28 -18.84
#